data_AF-A0A933R3Q3-F1
#
_entry.id   AF-A0A933R3Q3-F1
#
_cell.length_a   1.000
_cell.length_b   1.000
_cell.length_c   1.000
_cell.angle_alpha   90.00
_cell.angle_beta   90.00
_cell.angle_gamma   90.00
#
_symmetry.space_group_name_H-M   'P 1'
#
loop_
_entity.id
_entity.type
_entity.pdbx_description
1 polymer ?
#
loop_
_entity_poly.entity_id
_entity_poly.type
_entity_poly.pdbx_seq_one_letter_code
_entity_poly.pdbx_strand_id
1 'polypeptide(L)' 'MDDQKITGVENLIKQGIIYEDDFITLYMELIRDEGFMEIFSETDRKEVKKYLEILIAQSSGHKKVLENIINNLK' A
#
# COMPACT_ATOMS: atom_id res chain seq x y z
N MET A 1 -6.49 24.53 -21.14
CA MET A 1 -7.62 23.89 -20.41
C MET A 1 -7.41 22.39 -20.27
N ASP A 2 -6.78 21.71 -21.24
CA ASP A 2 -6.49 20.26 -21.15
C ASP A 2 -5.27 19.94 -20.26
N ASP A 3 -4.22 20.77 -20.28
CA ASP A 3 -3.03 20.58 -19.42
C ASP A 3 -3.35 20.58 -17.92
N GLN A 4 -4.32 21.41 -17.51
CA GLN A 4 -4.75 21.52 -16.11
C GLN A 4 -5.50 20.27 -15.61
N LYS A 5 -6.16 19.53 -16.52
CA LYS A 5 -6.82 18.25 -16.22
C LYS A 5 -5.80 17.12 -16.11
N ILE A 6 -4.78 17.11 -16.98
CA ILE A 6 -3.69 16.13 -16.95
C ILE A 6 -2.90 16.26 -15.64
N THR A 7 -2.52 17.49 -15.24
CA THR A 7 -1.86 17.74 -13.94
C THR A 7 -2.70 17.27 -12.75
N GLY A 8 -4.03 17.41 -12.81
CA GLY A 8 -4.93 16.93 -11.76
C GLY A 8 -4.91 15.41 -11.61
N VAL A 9 -4.95 14.67 -12.73
CA VAL A 9 -4.91 13.20 -12.73
C VAL A 9 -3.54 12.68 -12.30
N GLU A 10 -2.45 13.28 -12.77
CA GLU A 10 -1.09 12.94 -12.36
C GLU A 10 -0.91 13.07 -10.84
N ASN A 11 -1.42 14.15 -10.25
CA ASN A 11 -1.31 14.38 -8.81
C ASN A 11 -2.09 13.31 -8.01
N LEU A 12 -3.28 12.91 -8.47
CA LEU A 12 -4.06 11.84 -7.83
C LEU A 12 -3.33 10.49 -7.89
N ILE A 13 -2.69 10.18 -9.03
CA ILE A 13 -1.92 8.93 -9.17
C ILE A 13 -0.68 8.95 -8.28
N LYS A 14 0.05 10.08 -8.23
CA LYS A 14 1.19 10.25 -7.31
C LYS A 14 0.76 10.07 -5.85
N GLN A 15 -0.38 10.63 -5.46
CA GLN A 15 -0.94 10.42 -4.11
C GLN A 15 -1.28 8.96 -3.87
N GLY A 16 -1.89 8.27 -4.83
CA GLY A 16 -2.15 6.84 -4.72
C GLY A 16 -0.88 6.01 -4.50
N ILE A 17 0.21 6.33 -5.21
CA ILE A 17 1.52 5.67 -5.02
C ILE A 17 2.03 5.87 -3.59
N ILE A 18 1.95 7.11 -3.07
CA ILE A 18 2.36 7.43 -1.70
C ILE A 18 1.51 6.64 -0.69
N TYR A 19 0.19 6.58 -0.87
CA TYR A 19 -0.67 5.82 0.03
C TYR A 19 -0.36 4.33 0.03
N GLU A 20 -0.07 3.73 -1.12
CA GLU A 20 0.33 2.31 -1.16
C GLU A 20 1.66 2.06 -0.43
N ASP A 21 2.63 2.99 -0.51
CA ASP A 21 3.86 2.92 0.29
C ASP A 21 3.61 3.07 1.79
N ASP A 22 2.73 4.00 2.19
CA ASP A 22 2.35 4.20 3.58
C ASP A 22 1.65 2.96 4.14
N PHE A 23 0.78 2.31 3.36
CA PHE A 23 0.13 1.06 3.76
C PHE A 23 1.12 -0.09 3.89
N ILE A 24 2.04 -0.26 2.94
CA ILE A 24 3.10 -1.28 3.04
C ILE A 24 3.90 -1.07 4.32
N THR A 25 4.29 0.18 4.61
CA THR A 25 5.06 0.54 5.80
C THR A 25 4.27 0.19 7.07
N LEU A 26 3.02 0.63 7.15
CA LEU A 26 2.12 0.32 8.27
C LEU A 26 1.97 -1.19 8.50
N TYR A 27 1.71 -1.98 7.46
CA TYR A 27 1.56 -3.43 7.61
C TYR A 27 2.86 -4.10 8.06
N MET A 28 4.02 -3.63 7.56
CA MET A 28 5.33 -4.13 8.01
C MET A 28 5.62 -3.78 9.47
N GLU A 29 5.20 -2.60 9.93
CA GLU A 29 5.30 -2.19 11.33
C GLU A 29 4.41 -3.06 12.21
N LEU A 30 3.14 -3.28 11.84
CA LEU A 30 2.22 -4.16 12.57
C LEU A 30 2.74 -5.60 12.68
N ILE A 31 3.40 -6.13 11.65
CA ILE A 31 4.04 -7.47 11.70
C ILE A 31 5.11 -7.55 12.79
N ARG A 32 5.82 -6.44 13.05
CA ARG A 32 6.95 -6.36 13.97
C ARG A 32 6.57 -5.89 15.37
N ASP A 33 5.38 -5.32 15.53
CA ASP A 33 4.88 -4.81 16.80
C ASP A 33 4.39 -5.98 17.68
N GLU A 34 5.19 -6.29 18.71
CA GLU A 34 4.87 -7.35 19.68
C GLU A 34 3.57 -7.05 20.45
N GLY A 35 3.33 -5.78 20.81
CA GLY A 35 2.13 -5.38 21.54
C GLY A 35 0.85 -5.53 20.71
N PHE A 36 0.89 -5.18 19.43
CA PHE A 36 -0.19 -5.44 18.49
C PHE A 36 -0.45 -6.95 18.34
N MET A 37 0.61 -7.75 18.16
CA MET A 37 0.49 -9.20 18.01
C MET A 37 -0.06 -9.86 19.27
N GLU A 38 0.23 -9.33 20.45
CA GLU A 38 -0.25 -9.83 21.73
C GLU A 38 -1.77 -9.68 21.94
N ILE A 39 -2.44 -8.81 21.16
CA ILE A 39 -3.91 -8.71 21.13
C ILE A 39 -4.55 -10.02 20.67
N PHE A 40 -3.83 -10.79 19.84
CA PHE A 40 -4.32 -12.03 19.24
C PHE A 40 -3.84 -13.27 20.01
N SER A 41 -4.64 -14.34 19.95
CA SER A 41 -4.23 -15.65 20.46
C SER A 41 -3.01 -16.17 19.71
N GLU A 42 -2.23 -17.07 20.30
CA GLU A 42 -1.03 -17.62 19.67
C GLU A 42 -1.32 -18.29 18.31
N THR A 43 -2.49 -18.92 18.18
CA THR A 43 -2.93 -19.55 16.92
C THR A 43 -3.28 -18.48 15.88
N ASP A 44 -3.96 -17.40 16.29
CA ASP A 44 -4.38 -16.32 15.40
C ASP A 44 -3.21 -15.45 14.94
N ARG A 45 -2.14 -15.28 15.75
CA ARG A 45 -0.95 -14.50 15.37
C ARG A 45 -0.33 -14.94 14.05
N LYS A 46 -0.31 -16.26 13.80
CA LYS A 46 0.22 -16.82 12.54
C LYS A 46 -0.64 -16.42 11.35
N GLU A 47 -1.96 -16.50 11.50
CA GLU A 47 -2.91 -16.14 10.45
C GLU A 47 -2.94 -14.62 10.21
N VAL A 48 -2.90 -13.82 11.27
CA VAL A 48 -2.80 -12.35 11.18
C VAL A 48 -1.54 -11.93 10.43
N LYS A 49 -0.39 -12.51 10.79
CA LYS A 49 0.87 -12.23 10.08
C LYS A 49 0.76 -12.58 8.59
N LYS A 50 0.24 -13.75 8.27
CA LYS A 50 0.03 -14.18 6.88
C LYS A 50 -0.92 -13.23 6.13
N TYR A 51 -1.98 -12.76 6.78
CA TYR A 51 -2.90 -11.79 6.19
C TYR A 51 -2.21 -10.45 5.90
N LEU A 52 -1.42 -9.92 6.85
CA LEU A 52 -0.63 -8.71 6.65
C LEU A 52 0.39 -8.86 5.50
N GLU A 53 1.04 -10.02 5.37
CA GLU A 53 1.94 -10.32 4.25
C GLU A 53 1.21 -10.31 2.89
N ILE A 54 -0.03 -10.82 2.84
CA ILE A 54 -0.88 -10.74 1.63
C ILE A 54 -1.20 -9.28 1.30
N LEU A 55 -1.57 -8.46 2.28
CA LEU A 55 -1.87 -7.04 2.07
C LEU A 55 -0.65 -6.27 1.56
N ILE A 56 0.55 -6.53 2.09
CA ILE A 56 1.80 -5.95 1.58
C ILE A 56 2.01 -6.28 0.10
N ALA A 57 1.79 -7.55 -0.28
CA ALA A 57 1.93 -7.98 -1.67
C ALA A 57 0.90 -7.31 -2.59
N GLN A 58 -0.35 -7.14 -2.12
CA GLN A 58 -1.39 -6.45 -2.87
C GLN A 58 -1.07 -4.96 -3.08
N SER A 59 -0.73 -4.24 -2.01
CA SER A 59 -0.33 -2.82 -2.10
C SER A 59 0.89 -2.62 -2.99
N SER A 60 1.88 -3.50 -2.92
CA SER A 60 3.03 -3.48 -3.83
C SER A 60 2.61 -3.66 -5.30
N GLY A 61 1.63 -4.53 -5.56
CA GLY A 61 1.03 -4.73 -6.87
C GLY A 61 0.30 -3.50 -7.38
N HIS A 62 -0.55 -2.88 -6.55
CA HIS A 62 -1.28 -1.65 -6.88
C HIS A 62 -0.34 -0.50 -7.16
N LYS A 63 0.68 -0.29 -6.31
CA LYS A 63 1.72 0.71 -6.52
C LYS A 63 2.37 0.57 -7.89
N LYS A 64 2.80 -0.65 -8.26
CA LYS A 64 3.40 -0.92 -9.56
C LYS A 64 2.47 -0.61 -10.73
N VAL A 65 1.17 -0.89 -10.58
CA VAL A 65 0.16 -0.50 -11.59
C VAL A 65 0.07 1.01 -11.72
N LEU A 66 0.00 1.75 -10.61
CA LEU A 66 -0.05 3.21 -10.61
C LEU A 66 1.22 3.85 -11.19
N GLU A 67 2.39 3.33 -10.85
CA GLU A 67 3.68 3.73 -11.43
C GLU A 67 3.71 3.49 -12.95
N ASN A 68 3.16 2.36 -13.42
CA ASN A 68 3.04 2.12 -14.85
C ASN A 68 2.08 3.11 -15.51
N ILE A 69 0.93 3.42 -14.90
CA ILE A 69 -0.02 4.37 -15.47
C ILE A 69 0.64 5.75 -15.60
N ILE A 70 1.26 6.26 -14.53
CA ILE A 70 1.86 7.61 -14.57
C ILE A 70 3.00 7.72 -15.58
N ASN A 71 3.82 6.68 -15.73
CA ASN A 71 4.90 6.65 -16.72
C ASN A 71 4.39 6.61 -18.18
N ASN A 72 3.11 6.28 -18.39
CA ASN A 72 2.48 6.20 -19.70
C ASN A 72 1.48 7.34 -19.97
N LEU A 73 1.32 8.29 -19.06
CA LEU A 73 0.56 9.52 -19.32
C LEU A 73 1.31 10.38 -20.34
N LYS A 74 0.56 10.91 -21.33
CA LYS A 74 1.06 11.72 -22.45
C LYS A 74 0.58 13.15 -22.34
#